data_AF-A0A165ASP5-F1
#
_entry.id   AF-A0A165ASP5-F1
#
_cell.length_a   1.000
_cell.length_b   1.000
_cell.length_c   1.000
_cell.angle_alpha   90.00
_cell.angle_beta   90.00
_cell.angle_gamma   90.00
#
_symmetry.space_group_name_H-M   'P 1'
#
loop_
_entity.id
_entity.type
_entity.pdbx_description
1 polymer ?
#
loop_
_entity_poly.entity_id
_entity_poly.type
_entity_poly.pdbx_seq_one_letter_code
_entity_poly.pdbx_strand_id
1 'polypeptide(L)'
;MQQQRWYSAAEPLANGTIAIIDCFHGEATVMNFMIKTSGLNSYAHAYMMASGRMFLRANISTILWEPDTNTQYDLPDMPDNLARVHPASGATAMMPLTIANDYTPSVLFCGGTDMDDYAWGNYSPPFINTFYYPASARCHYITSE
;
A
#
# COMPACT_ATOMS: atom_id res chain seq x y z
N MET A 1 -23.23 10.45 7.48
CA MET A 1 -23.42 9.02 7.15
C MET A 1 -22.06 8.36 7.08
N GLN A 2 -21.78 7.39 7.94
CA GLN A 2 -20.58 6.56 7.84
C GLN A 2 -20.66 5.80 6.51
N GLN A 3 -19.71 6.07 5.61
CA GLN A 3 -19.65 5.38 4.33
C GLN A 3 -19.34 3.90 4.59
N GLN A 4 -20.06 2.99 3.95
CA GLN A 4 -19.76 1.56 4.02
C GLN A 4 -18.48 1.30 3.23
N ARG A 5 -17.44 0.87 3.96
CA ARG A 5 -16.10 0.63 3.42
C ARG A 5 -15.67 -0.79 3.76
N TRP A 6 -15.11 -1.47 2.78
CA TRP A 6 -14.61 -2.84 2.81
C TRP A 6 -13.16 -2.85 2.33
N TYR A 7 -12.29 -3.56 3.04
CA TYR A 7 -10.89 -3.70 2.64
C TYR A 7 -10.09 -2.38 2.56
N SER A 8 -10.53 -1.37 3.31
CA SER A 8 -9.79 -0.11 3.47
C SER A 8 -8.53 -0.29 4.30
N ALA A 9 -7.55 0.57 4.05
CA ALA A 9 -6.45 0.80 4.97
C ALA A 9 -6.82 1.92 5.94
N ALA A 10 -6.36 1.82 7.19
CA ALA A 10 -6.53 2.87 8.19
C ALA A 10 -5.19 3.08 8.88
N GLU A 11 -4.73 4.32 8.93
CA GLU A 11 -3.42 4.68 9.48
C GLU A 11 -3.54 5.99 10.26
N PRO A 12 -2.97 6.08 11.48
CA PRO A 12 -2.96 7.31 12.24
C PRO A 12 -2.05 8.37 11.60
N LEU A 13 -2.49 9.63 11.65
CA LEU A 13 -1.72 10.79 11.26
C LEU A 13 -0.99 11.39 12.47
N ALA A 14 0.05 12.20 12.23
CA ALA A 14 0.80 12.88 13.30
C ALA A 14 -0.07 13.78 14.20
N ASN A 15 -1.19 14.29 13.70
CA ASN A 15 -2.13 15.11 14.46
C ASN A 15 -3.11 14.28 15.33
N GLY A 16 -2.97 12.95 15.38
CA GLY A 16 -3.83 12.04 16.15
C GLY A 16 -5.16 11.68 15.49
N THR A 17 -5.42 12.17 14.28
CA THR A 17 -6.56 11.72 13.46
C THR A 17 -6.22 10.43 12.71
N ILE A 18 -7.21 9.80 12.08
CA ILE A 18 -7.02 8.57 11.29
C ILE A 18 -7.37 8.87 9.84
N ALA A 19 -6.43 8.58 8.94
CA ALA A 19 -6.72 8.52 7.51
C ALA A 19 -7.32 7.16 7.18
N ILE A 20 -8.50 7.15 6.57
CA ILE A 20 -9.10 5.93 5.99
C ILE A 20 -8.91 6.02 4.48
N ILE A 21 -8.04 5.16 3.97
CA ILE A 21 -7.68 5.10 2.57
C ILE A 21 -8.44 3.93 1.95
N ASP A 22 -8.99 4.19 0.76
CA ASP A 22 -9.76 3.24 -0.02
C ASP A 22 -11.19 2.94 0.48
N CYS A 23 -11.88 2.21 -0.39
CA CYS A 23 -13.23 1.70 -0.44
C CYS A 23 -14.34 2.71 -0.76
N PHE A 24 -14.86 2.52 -1.98
CA PHE A 24 -15.93 3.25 -2.62
C PHE A 24 -17.27 3.07 -1.89
N HIS A 25 -17.78 4.16 -1.32
CA HIS A 25 -19.22 4.54 -1.29
C HIS A 25 -19.41 5.93 -0.64
N GLY A 26 -19.32 7.04 -1.40
CA GLY A 26 -19.78 8.39 -1.00
C GLY A 26 -18.84 9.56 -1.32
N GLU A 27 -19.02 10.73 -0.69
CA GLU A 27 -18.20 11.97 -0.81
C GLU A 27 -16.77 11.84 -0.25
N ALA A 28 -15.96 10.95 -0.81
CA ALA A 28 -14.53 10.85 -0.48
C ALA A 28 -13.71 11.81 -1.35
N THR A 29 -12.60 12.33 -0.80
CA THR A 29 -11.59 13.03 -1.60
C THR A 29 -10.99 12.05 -2.61
N VAL A 30 -11.02 12.41 -3.89
CA VAL A 30 -10.46 11.56 -4.95
C VAL A 30 -8.95 11.53 -4.86
N MET A 31 -8.38 10.33 -4.83
CA MET A 31 -6.94 10.09 -4.82
C MET A 31 -6.52 9.40 -6.13
N ASN A 32 -5.81 10.12 -7.01
CA ASN A 32 -5.34 9.59 -8.30
C ASN A 32 -4.54 8.29 -8.18
N PHE A 33 -3.72 8.14 -7.14
CA PHE A 33 -3.02 6.89 -6.84
C PHE A 33 -3.94 5.67 -6.78
N MET A 34 -5.09 5.78 -6.12
CA MET A 34 -6.04 4.67 -5.99
C MET A 34 -6.71 4.31 -7.32
N ILE A 35 -6.83 5.27 -8.23
CA ILE A 35 -7.30 5.05 -9.60
C ILE A 35 -6.20 4.36 -10.42
N LYS A 36 -4.96 4.83 -10.31
CA LYS A 36 -3.78 4.26 -10.99
C LYS A 36 -3.55 2.80 -10.62
N THR A 37 -3.73 2.45 -9.34
CA THR A 37 -3.52 1.10 -8.82
C THR A 37 -4.81 0.27 -8.77
N SER A 38 -5.87 0.72 -9.43
CA SER A 38 -7.17 0.03 -9.44
C SER A 38 -7.03 -1.44 -9.84
N GLY A 39 -7.80 -2.30 -9.19
CA GLY A 39 -7.70 -3.76 -9.31
C GLY A 39 -6.80 -4.41 -8.26
N LEU A 40 -5.72 -3.73 -7.84
CA LEU A 40 -4.80 -4.20 -6.80
C LEU A 40 -4.52 -3.07 -5.79
N ASN A 41 -5.57 -2.55 -5.16
CA ASN A 41 -5.48 -1.42 -4.23
C ASN A 41 -6.14 -1.66 -2.86
N SER A 42 -6.81 -2.80 -2.69
CA SER A 42 -7.39 -3.20 -1.41
C SER A 42 -6.32 -3.46 -0.36
N TYR A 43 -6.57 -2.97 0.86
CA TYR A 43 -5.60 -2.98 1.96
C TYR A 43 -4.26 -2.37 1.55
N ALA A 44 -4.30 -1.19 0.91
CA ALA A 44 -3.11 -0.43 0.58
C ALA A 44 -2.18 -0.30 1.79
N HIS A 45 -0.89 -0.55 1.60
CA HIS A 45 0.08 -0.40 2.67
C HIS A 45 0.30 1.08 2.92
N ALA A 46 -0.05 1.54 4.11
CA ALA A 46 0.00 2.92 4.51
C ALA A 46 0.81 3.05 5.79
N TYR A 47 1.77 3.97 5.80
CA TYR A 47 2.61 4.24 6.96
C TYR A 47 2.85 5.73 7.10
N MET A 48 2.73 6.25 8.32
CA MET A 48 3.08 7.63 8.62
C MET A 48 4.61 7.84 8.64
N MET A 49 5.14 8.78 7.85
CA MET A 49 6.57 9.11 7.81
C MET A 49 6.91 10.31 8.72
N ALA A 50 8.21 10.52 8.95
CA ALA A 50 8.71 11.55 9.86
C ALA A 50 8.43 12.97 9.36
N SER A 51 8.32 13.18 8.04
CA SER A 51 7.99 14.50 7.46
C SER A 51 6.57 14.99 7.73
N GLY A 52 5.65 14.12 8.18
CA GLY A 52 4.22 14.42 8.18
C GLY A 52 3.47 13.77 7.00
N ARG A 53 4.18 13.26 6.00
CA ARG A 53 3.59 12.60 4.84
C ARG A 53 3.33 11.12 5.11
N MET A 54 2.43 10.54 4.33
CA MET A 54 2.14 9.11 4.35
C MET A 54 2.84 8.41 3.21
N PHE A 55 3.59 7.37 3.52
CA PHE A 55 4.03 6.38 2.54
C PHE A 55 2.83 5.50 2.16
N LEU A 56 2.46 5.47 0.88
CA LEU A 56 1.40 4.60 0.37
C LEU A 56 1.92 3.67 -0.71
N ARG A 57 1.47 2.42 -0.67
CA ARG A 57 1.86 1.42 -1.64
C ARG A 57 0.70 0.47 -1.98
N ALA A 58 0.44 0.34 -3.27
CA ALA A 58 -0.63 -0.45 -3.86
C ALA A 58 -0.19 -0.92 -5.24
N ASN A 59 -0.65 -2.10 -5.66
CA ASN A 59 -0.09 -2.82 -6.80
C ASN A 59 1.45 -2.89 -6.69
N ILE A 60 2.20 -2.41 -7.68
CA ILE A 60 3.65 -2.23 -7.63
C ILE A 60 4.04 -0.78 -7.38
N SER A 61 3.09 0.16 -7.43
CA SER A 61 3.39 1.59 -7.31
C SER A 61 3.45 2.06 -5.86
N THR A 62 4.29 3.07 -5.67
CA THR A 62 4.61 3.65 -4.38
C THR A 62 4.56 5.18 -4.48
N ILE A 63 3.99 5.84 -3.48
CA ILE A 63 3.95 7.30 -3.40
C ILE A 63 4.22 7.78 -1.97
N LEU A 64 4.61 9.04 -1.84
CA LEU A 64 4.36 9.83 -0.63
C LEU A 64 3.12 10.69 -0.86
N TRP A 65 2.23 10.72 0.13
CA TRP A 65 0.98 11.46 0.09
C TRP A 65 0.90 12.46 1.24
N GLU A 66 0.51 13.69 0.94
CA GLU A 66 0.20 14.73 1.92
C GLU A 66 -1.31 14.79 2.14
N PRO A 67 -1.84 14.29 3.28
CA PRO A 67 -3.28 14.15 3.49
C PRO A 67 -4.05 15.47 3.48
N ASP A 68 -3.45 16.53 4.02
CA ASP A 68 -4.12 17.83 4.18
C ASP A 68 -4.33 18.55 2.84
N THR A 69 -3.38 18.40 1.91
CA THR A 69 -3.43 19.05 0.59
C THR A 69 -3.81 18.10 -0.54
N ASN A 70 -3.93 16.81 -0.23
CA ASN A 70 -4.11 15.73 -1.20
C ASN A 70 -2.99 15.67 -2.28
N THR A 71 -1.80 16.17 -1.97
CA THR A 71 -0.66 16.18 -2.90
C THR A 71 0.02 14.82 -2.89
N GLN A 72 0.38 14.30 -4.07
CA GLN A 72 1.00 12.99 -4.24
C GLN A 72 2.37 13.15 -4.92
N TYR A 73 3.37 12.44 -4.41
CA TYR A 73 4.73 12.41 -4.92
C TYR A 73 5.07 10.98 -5.29
N ASP A 74 5.24 10.70 -6.58
CA ASP A 74 5.61 9.37 -7.04
C ASP A 74 7.00 8.98 -6.52
N LEU A 75 7.11 7.74 -6.03
CA LEU A 75 8.36 7.06 -5.76
C LEU A 75 8.58 5.97 -6.83
N PRO A 76 9.81 5.44 -6.98
CA PRO A 76 10.04 4.30 -7.86
C PRO A 76 9.12 3.12 -7.51
N ASP A 77 8.67 2.41 -8.55
CA ASP A 77 7.88 1.20 -8.38
C ASP A 77 8.68 0.13 -7.60
N MET A 78 7.94 -0.73 -6.91
CA MET A 78 8.49 -1.86 -6.20
C MET A 78 9.27 -2.76 -7.18
N PRO A 79 10.52 -3.13 -6.86
CA PRO A 79 11.28 -4.04 -7.71
C PRO A 79 10.56 -5.38 -7.87
N ASP A 80 11.00 -6.12 -8.88
CA ASP A 80 10.61 -7.51 -9.14
C ASP A 80 9.14 -7.73 -9.52
N ASN A 81 8.40 -6.67 -9.83
CA ASN A 81 6.99 -6.74 -10.19
C ASN A 81 6.11 -7.43 -9.13
N LEU A 82 6.53 -7.36 -7.85
CA LEU A 82 5.85 -8.06 -6.77
C LEU A 82 4.72 -7.19 -6.19
N ALA A 83 3.47 -7.56 -6.46
CA ALA A 83 2.35 -7.07 -5.69
C ALA A 83 2.42 -7.65 -4.27
N ARG A 84 2.08 -6.84 -3.27
CA ARG A 84 2.08 -7.21 -1.83
C ARG A 84 0.75 -6.87 -1.15
N VAL A 85 -0.05 -5.97 -1.72
CA VAL A 85 -1.41 -5.71 -1.23
C VAL A 85 -2.33 -6.87 -1.59
N HIS A 86 -3.53 -6.91 -1.02
CA HIS A 86 -4.50 -7.95 -1.36
C HIS A 86 -4.80 -7.94 -2.88
N PRO A 87 -4.86 -9.11 -3.55
CA PRO A 87 -4.82 -10.49 -3.03
C PRO A 87 -3.42 -11.12 -2.91
N ALA A 88 -2.35 -10.42 -3.31
CA ALA A 88 -0.99 -10.93 -3.22
C ALA A 88 -0.55 -11.14 -1.75
N SER A 89 -1.02 -10.28 -0.84
CA SER A 89 -0.92 -10.42 0.62
C SER A 89 0.50 -10.71 1.14
N GLY A 90 1.46 -9.88 0.72
CA GLY A 90 2.80 -9.82 1.32
C GLY A 90 2.78 -9.13 2.68
N ALA A 91 3.59 -9.63 3.61
CA ALA A 91 3.76 -9.05 4.93
C ALA A 91 4.57 -7.75 4.87
N THR A 92 4.16 -6.77 5.66
CA THR A 92 4.81 -5.47 5.73
C THR A 92 4.96 -5.01 7.17
N ALA A 93 6.06 -4.33 7.46
CA ALA A 93 6.30 -3.76 8.77
C ALA A 93 7.21 -2.54 8.66
N MET A 94 6.90 -1.51 9.45
CA MET A 94 7.86 -0.46 9.72
C MET A 94 8.98 -1.04 10.60
N MET A 95 10.23 -0.76 10.22
CA MET A 95 11.39 -1.16 11.01
C MET A 95 11.46 -0.39 12.34
N PRO A 96 12.17 -0.93 13.35
CA PRO A 96 12.29 -0.27 14.64
C PRO A 96 12.82 1.16 14.51
N LEU A 97 12.08 2.11 15.09
CA LEU A 97 12.51 3.49 15.24
C LEU A 97 13.31 3.58 16.55
N THR A 98 14.60 3.86 16.45
CA THR A 98 15.54 3.87 17.57
C THR A 98 16.39 5.13 17.58
N ILE A 99 17.02 5.42 18.72
CA ILE A 99 18.02 6.50 18.79
C ILE A 99 19.19 6.24 17.84
N ALA A 100 19.55 4.97 17.62
CA ALA A 100 20.72 4.60 16.81
C ALA A 100 20.53 4.82 15.30
N ASN A 101 19.28 4.93 14.83
CA ASN A 101 18.95 5.24 13.43
C ASN A 101 18.18 6.56 13.32
N ASP A 102 18.34 7.47 14.28
CA ASP A 102 17.69 8.79 14.30
C ASP A 102 16.16 8.73 14.05
N TYR A 103 15.51 7.64 14.47
CA TYR A 103 14.10 7.35 14.23
C TYR A 103 13.70 7.41 12.74
N THR A 104 14.62 7.14 11.81
CA THR A 104 14.34 7.13 10.37
C THR A 104 13.30 6.05 10.05
N PRO A 105 12.12 6.43 9.52
CA PRO A 105 11.09 5.48 9.17
C PRO A 105 11.49 4.73 7.91
N SER A 106 11.37 3.42 7.95
CA SER A 106 11.61 2.60 6.78
C SER A 106 10.79 1.34 6.86
N VAL A 107 10.38 0.84 5.71
CA VAL A 107 9.37 -0.21 5.62
C VAL A 107 9.96 -1.44 4.94
N LEU A 108 9.81 -2.58 5.60
CA LEU A 108 10.15 -3.90 5.09
C LEU A 108 8.91 -4.52 4.43
N PHE A 109 9.11 -5.12 3.26
CA PHE A 109 8.10 -5.87 2.50
C PHE A 109 8.61 -7.26 2.21
N CYS A 110 7.87 -8.31 2.57
CA CYS A 110 8.21 -9.72 2.35
C CYS A 110 6.98 -10.50 1.82
N GLY A 111 7.17 -11.58 1.05
CA GLY A 111 6.04 -12.35 0.49
C GLY A 111 5.41 -11.75 -0.79
N GLY A 112 4.10 -11.90 -0.97
CA GLY A 112 3.43 -11.42 -2.19
C GLY A 112 3.78 -12.22 -3.44
N THR A 113 3.32 -11.76 -4.59
CA THR A 113 3.35 -12.52 -5.85
C THR A 113 3.56 -11.61 -7.05
N ASP A 114 4.22 -12.14 -8.07
CA ASP A 114 4.47 -11.55 -9.38
C ASP A 114 3.61 -12.21 -10.47
N MET A 115 2.38 -12.61 -10.09
CA MET A 115 1.38 -13.09 -11.04
C MET A 115 1.18 -12.07 -12.16
N ASP A 116 1.04 -12.56 -13.38
CA ASP A 116 0.77 -11.72 -14.53
C ASP A 116 -0.66 -11.14 -14.50
N ASP A 117 -0.89 -10.11 -15.30
CA ASP A 117 -2.18 -9.41 -15.37
C ASP A 117 -3.35 -10.36 -15.70
N TYR A 118 -3.11 -11.40 -16.51
CA TYR A 118 -4.12 -12.40 -16.84
C TYR A 118 -4.51 -13.23 -15.61
N ALA A 119 -3.54 -13.66 -14.79
CA ALA A 119 -3.78 -14.47 -13.60
C ALA A 119 -4.62 -13.74 -12.53
N TRP A 120 -4.49 -12.41 -12.42
CA TRP A 120 -5.33 -11.59 -11.54
C TRP A 120 -6.82 -11.57 -11.93
N GLY A 121 -7.14 -12.01 -13.15
CA GLY A 121 -8.50 -12.13 -13.64
C GLY A 121 -9.17 -10.78 -13.82
N ASN A 122 -10.41 -10.67 -13.34
CA ASN A 122 -11.16 -9.41 -13.34
C ASN A 122 -11.12 -8.70 -11.99
N TYR A 123 -10.12 -9.01 -11.14
CA TYR A 123 -9.99 -8.50 -9.78
C TYR A 123 -11.19 -8.82 -8.87
N SER A 124 -11.95 -9.87 -9.19
CA SER A 124 -12.98 -10.45 -8.33
C SER A 124 -12.56 -11.86 -7.88
N PRO A 125 -12.45 -12.87 -8.78
CA PRO A 125 -11.55 -14.00 -8.55
C PRO A 125 -10.37 -14.04 -9.54
N PRO A 126 -9.22 -14.59 -9.13
CA PRO A 126 -8.11 -14.87 -10.04
C PRO A 126 -8.49 -15.96 -11.05
N PHE A 127 -7.92 -15.91 -12.26
CA PHE A 127 -8.13 -16.92 -13.30
C PHE A 127 -7.32 -18.20 -13.07
N ILE A 128 -6.30 -18.14 -12.21
CA ILE A 128 -5.52 -19.30 -11.81
C ILE A 128 -5.82 -19.68 -10.36
N ASN A 129 -5.54 -20.93 -10.02
CA ASN A 129 -5.58 -21.36 -8.63
C ASN A 129 -4.32 -20.90 -7.90
N THR A 130 -4.47 -19.84 -7.10
CA THR A 130 -3.38 -19.22 -6.34
C THR A 130 -2.76 -20.15 -5.29
N PHE A 131 -3.43 -21.25 -4.92
CA PHE A 131 -2.84 -22.29 -4.06
C PHE A 131 -1.59 -22.94 -4.68
N TYR A 132 -1.54 -23.03 -6.01
CA TYR A 132 -0.41 -23.62 -6.74
C TYR A 132 0.59 -22.59 -7.26
N TYR A 133 0.35 -21.30 -7.04
CA TYR A 133 1.29 -20.22 -7.37
C TYR A 133 1.99 -19.75 -6.09
N PRO A 134 3.26 -20.11 -5.88
CA PRO A 134 3.93 -19.84 -4.61
C PRO A 134 4.15 -18.33 -4.40
N ALA A 135 4.05 -17.89 -3.14
CA ALA A 135 4.49 -16.56 -2.76
C ALA A 135 6.01 -16.42 -2.89
N SER A 136 6.46 -15.20 -3.21
CA SER A 136 7.88 -14.87 -3.34
C SER A 136 8.57 -14.88 -1.98
N ALA A 137 9.74 -15.51 -1.88
CA ALA A 137 10.60 -15.45 -0.70
C ALA A 137 11.38 -14.12 -0.58
N ARG A 138 11.24 -13.22 -1.56
CA ARG A 138 12.03 -11.99 -1.64
C ARG A 138 11.50 -10.92 -0.70
N CYS A 139 12.42 -10.27 0.00
CA CYS A 139 12.14 -9.10 0.82
C CYS A 139 12.82 -7.86 0.25
N HIS A 140 12.17 -6.71 0.36
CA HIS A 140 12.78 -5.42 0.03
C HIS A 140 12.52 -4.42 1.13
N TYR A 141 13.38 -3.42 1.16
CA TYR A 141 13.40 -2.39 2.15
C TYR A 141 13.34 -1.04 1.46
N ILE A 142 12.48 -0.15 1.94
CA ILE A 142 12.36 1.21 1.41
C ILE A 142 12.50 2.20 2.56
N THR A 143 13.45 3.11 2.40
CA THR A 143 13.57 4.36 3.16
C THR A 143 13.14 5.47 2.22
N SER A 144 11.97 6.04 2.45
CA SER A 144 11.36 7.01 1.52
C SER A 144 11.86 8.43 1.71
N GLU A 145 12.46 8.74 2.87
CA GLU A 145 12.95 10.05 3.29
C GLU A 145 14.23 9.90 4.12
#